data_AF-A0A925JHN6-F1
#
_entry.id   AF-A0A925JHN6-F1
#
_cell.length_a   1.000
_cell.length_b   1.000
_cell.length_c   1.000
_cell.angle_alpha   90.00
_cell.angle_beta   90.00
_cell.angle_gamma   90.00
#
_symmetry.space_group_name_H-M   'P 1'
#
loop_
_entity.id
_entity.type
_entity.pdbx_description
1 polymer ?
#
loop_
_entity_poly.entity_id
_entity_poly.type
_entity_poly.pdbx_seq_one_letter_code
_entity_poly.pdbx_strand_id
1 'polypeptide(L)'
;MNPNERRSTPSWTARLFAVVCAMAVGACSLLKPSTTEPPAFYSLNAAPTALVRAPDGAARSLPTLIITPPRAAAGFDHQRIIYLRNDHQLEYFAHSEWVDTPARMLGPLL
;
A
#
# COMPACT_ATOMS: atom_id res chain seq x y z
N MET A 1 -65.28 13.93 15.29
CA MET A 1 -64.08 14.79 15.34
C MET A 1 -63.83 15.13 16.80
N ASN A 2 -62.87 14.47 17.47
CA ASN A 2 -62.55 14.71 18.88
C ASN A 2 -61.02 14.82 19.02
N PRO A 3 -60.44 16.00 19.34
CA PRO A 3 -59.00 16.20 19.31
C PRO A 3 -58.45 16.36 20.74
N ASN A 4 -57.93 15.31 21.35
CA ASN A 4 -56.95 15.40 22.45
C ASN A 4 -56.46 14.03 22.92
N GLU A 5 -55.86 13.23 22.02
CA GLU A 5 -54.91 12.22 22.48
C GLU A 5 -53.65 12.91 23.02
N ARG A 6 -53.71 13.45 24.26
CA ARG A 6 -52.50 13.72 25.04
C ARG A 6 -51.98 12.37 25.51
N ARG A 7 -51.23 11.69 24.65
CA ARG A 7 -50.38 10.57 25.05
C ARG A 7 -49.33 11.14 25.99
N SER A 8 -49.62 11.07 27.29
CA SER A 8 -48.62 11.22 28.34
C SER A 8 -47.62 10.09 28.17
N THR A 9 -46.55 10.35 27.42
CA THR A 9 -45.40 9.45 27.43
C THR A 9 -44.92 9.42 28.88
N PRO A 10 -44.96 8.25 29.56
CA PRO A 10 -44.50 8.19 30.94
C PRO A 10 -43.03 8.62 30.92
N SER A 11 -42.65 9.56 31.79
CA SER A 11 -41.29 10.11 31.86
C SER A 11 -40.21 9.02 31.98
N TRP A 12 -40.61 7.81 32.40
CA TRP A 12 -39.78 6.61 32.42
C TRP A 12 -39.39 6.08 31.02
N THR A 13 -40.27 6.13 30.01
CA THR A 13 -39.91 5.70 28.64
C THR A 13 -38.92 6.67 27.99
N ALA A 14 -39.08 7.97 28.25
CA ALA A 14 -38.12 8.98 27.80
C ALA A 14 -36.75 8.80 28.46
N ARG A 15 -36.72 8.48 29.75
CA ARG A 15 -35.47 8.17 30.49
C ARG A 15 -34.80 6.90 29.98
N LEU A 16 -35.55 5.83 29.75
CA LEU A 16 -35.02 4.59 29.18
C LEU A 16 -34.42 4.81 27.79
N PHE A 17 -35.11 5.56 26.94
CA PHE A 17 -34.62 5.87 25.60
C PHE A 17 -33.31 6.69 25.64
N ALA A 18 -33.23 7.69 26.52
CA ALA A 18 -32.02 8.49 26.71
C ALA A 18 -30.82 7.64 27.17
N VAL A 19 -31.02 6.68 28.07
CA VAL A 19 -29.96 5.77 28.55
C VAL A 19 -29.47 4.85 27.43
N VAL A 20 -30.38 4.29 26.62
CA VAL A 20 -30.02 3.44 25.48
C VAL A 20 -29.24 4.22 24.44
N CYS A 21 -29.66 5.44 24.10
CA CYS A 21 -28.90 6.31 23.20
C CYS A 21 -27.51 6.65 23.76
N ALA A 22 -27.40 6.94 25.06
CA ALA A 22 -26.11 7.20 25.69
C ALA A 22 -25.18 5.98 25.64
N MET A 23 -25.69 4.77 25.88
CA MET A 23 -24.92 3.53 25.74
C MET A 23 -24.49 3.26 24.30
N ALA A 24 -25.38 3.46 23.32
CA ALA A 24 -25.07 3.25 21.91
C ALA A 24 -23.95 4.18 21.41
N VAL A 25 -23.96 5.46 21.83
CA VAL A 25 -22.90 6.41 21.47
C VAL A 25 -21.58 6.08 22.17
N GLY A 26 -21.62 5.58 23.41
CA GLY A 26 -20.43 5.10 24.13
C GLY A 26 -19.79 3.84 23.54
N ALA A 27 -20.59 2.95 22.93
CA ALA A 27 -20.10 1.73 22.29
C ALA A 27 -19.27 2.00 21.02
N CYS A 28 -19.52 3.10 20.31
CA CYS A 28 -18.72 3.49 19.14
C CYS A 28 -17.25 3.80 19.50
N SER A 29 -16.99 4.25 20.74
CA SER A 29 -15.62 4.51 21.24
C SER A 29 -14.82 3.23 21.49
N LEU A 30 -15.47 2.06 21.54
CA LEU A 30 -14.81 0.75 21.69
C LEU A 30 -14.45 0.12 20.34
N LEU A 31 -14.93 0.65 19.21
CA LEU A 31 -14.47 0.25 17.88
C LEU A 31 -13.08 0.85 17.66
N LYS A 32 -12.08 0.19 18.23
CA LYS A 32 -10.68 0.50 17.97
C LYS A 32 -10.39 0.13 16.51
N PRO A 33 -9.87 1.04 15.68
CA PRO A 33 -9.43 0.68 14.34
C PRO A 33 -8.46 -0.50 14.45
N SER A 34 -8.66 -1.54 13.65
CA SER A 34 -7.68 -2.61 13.53
C SER A 34 -6.35 -1.96 13.15
N THR A 35 -5.38 -1.97 14.06
CA THR A 35 -4.02 -1.50 13.80
C THR A 35 -3.37 -2.47 12.83
N THR A 36 -3.71 -2.34 11.55
CA THR A 36 -2.93 -2.92 10.46
C THR A 36 -1.79 -1.94 10.21
N GLU A 37 -0.57 -2.39 10.46
CA GLU A 37 0.62 -1.59 10.18
C GLU A 37 0.66 -1.29 8.67
N PRO A 38 0.80 -0.02 8.25
CA PRO A 38 0.93 0.31 6.84
C PRO A 38 2.14 -0.41 6.23
N PRO A 39 2.05 -0.90 4.98
CA PRO A 39 3.19 -1.51 4.33
C PRO A 39 4.32 -0.49 4.11
N ALA A 40 5.56 -0.94 4.31
CA ALA A 40 6.75 -0.17 3.96
C ALA A 40 7.00 -0.26 2.45
N PHE A 41 7.30 0.87 1.82
CA PHE A 41 7.58 0.95 0.40
C PHE A 41 9.08 1.11 0.11
N TYR A 42 9.57 0.37 -0.88
CA TYR A 42 10.98 0.34 -1.27
C TYR A 42 11.14 0.70 -2.75
N SER A 43 12.26 1.33 -3.09
CA SER A 43 12.65 1.65 -4.48
C SER A 43 14.02 1.08 -4.80
N LEU A 44 14.24 0.73 -6.08
CA LEU A 44 15.57 0.44 -6.58
C LEU A 44 16.29 1.74 -6.91
N ASN A 45 17.53 1.88 -6.43
CA ASN A 45 18.38 3.03 -6.69
C ASN A 45 19.68 2.57 -7.34
N ALA A 46 20.24 3.39 -8.22
CA ALA A 46 21.55 3.12 -8.81
C ALA A 46 22.63 3.20 -7.73
N ALA A 47 23.56 2.25 -7.74
CA ALA A 47 24.76 2.38 -6.93
C ALA A 47 25.60 3.56 -7.46
N PRO A 48 26.19 4.39 -6.57
CA PRO A 48 27.13 5.42 -7.00
C PRO A 48 28.27 4.77 -7.77
N THR A 49 28.28 4.95 -9.09
CA THR A 49 29.31 4.39 -9.95
C THR A 49 30.39 5.44 -10.13
N ALA A 50 31.64 5.11 -9.82
CA ALA A 50 32.76 5.99 -10.12
C ALA A 50 32.81 6.20 -11.64
N LEU A 51 32.69 7.44 -12.09
CA LEU A 51 32.80 7.77 -13.51
C LEU A 51 34.22 7.48 -13.97
N VAL A 52 34.41 6.37 -14.68
CA VAL A 52 35.67 6.11 -15.39
C VAL A 52 35.75 7.11 -16.53
N ARG A 53 36.71 8.03 -16.46
CA ARG A 53 36.97 8.99 -17.53
C ARG A 53 37.31 8.21 -18.80
N ALA A 54 36.50 8.42 -19.84
CA ALA A 54 36.76 7.86 -21.16
C ALA A 54 38.14 8.34 -21.64
N PRO A 55 38.91 7.48 -22.35
CA PRO A 55 40.22 7.86 -22.87
C PRO A 55 40.13 9.10 -23.76
N ASP A 56 41.04 10.05 -23.56
CA ASP A 56 41.19 11.25 -24.39
C ASP A 56 41.56 10.80 -25.82
N GLY A 57 40.56 10.74 -26.70
CA GLY A 57 40.65 10.09 -28.02
C GLY A 57 39.36 9.42 -28.48
N ALA A 58 38.32 9.37 -27.63
CA ALA A 58 36.99 8.80 -27.94
C ALA A 58 36.16 9.57 -28.99
N ALA A 59 36.77 10.40 -29.85
CA ALA A 59 36.17 10.89 -31.10
C ALA A 59 36.12 9.79 -32.18
N ARG A 60 36.02 8.53 -31.76
CA ARG A 60 35.75 7.38 -32.64
C ARG A 60 34.24 7.25 -32.73
N SER A 61 33.68 6.93 -33.90
CA SER A 61 32.25 6.62 -33.99
C SER A 61 31.98 5.36 -33.18
N LEU A 62 31.64 5.52 -31.91
CA LEU A 62 31.29 4.42 -31.03
C LEU A 62 29.94 3.86 -31.50
N PRO A 63 29.77 2.53 -31.52
CA PRO A 63 28.47 1.93 -31.79
C PRO A 63 27.41 2.45 -30.81
N THR A 64 26.21 2.71 -31.31
CA THR A 64 25.05 3.04 -30.46
C THR A 64 24.47 1.74 -29.89
N LEU A 65 24.33 1.67 -28.57
CA LEU A 65 23.59 0.60 -27.89
C LEU A 65 22.14 1.05 -27.65
N ILE A 66 21.19 0.24 -28.11
CA ILE A 66 19.76 0.45 -27.82
C ILE A 66 19.37 -0.53 -26.72
N ILE A 67 18.85 0.00 -25.62
CA ILE A 67 18.35 -0.79 -24.50
C ILE A 67 16.82 -0.80 -24.60
N THR A 68 16.23 -2.00 -24.56
CA THR A 68 14.77 -2.17 -24.56
C THR A 68 14.25 -2.32 -23.13
N PRO A 69 13.00 -1.91 -22.84
CA PRO A 69 12.45 -2.02 -21.49
C PRO A 69 12.47 -3.46 -20.96
N PRO A 70 12.88 -3.70 -19.71
CA PRO A 70 12.83 -5.02 -19.10
C PRO A 70 11.40 -5.57 -19.08
N ARG A 71 11.27 -6.88 -19.32
CA ARG A 71 9.98 -7.59 -19.30
C ARG A 71 10.02 -8.63 -18.19
N ALA A 72 9.08 -8.52 -17.25
CA ALA A 72 8.92 -9.52 -16.19
C ALA A 72 8.28 -10.80 -16.75
N ALA A 73 8.67 -11.95 -16.19
CA ALA A 73 7.93 -13.19 -16.36
C ALA A 73 6.58 -13.11 -15.63
N ALA A 74 5.63 -13.97 -16.00
CA ALA A 74 4.33 -14.05 -15.33
C ALA A 74 4.51 -14.28 -13.81
N GLY A 75 3.75 -13.53 -13.00
CA GLY A 75 3.86 -13.57 -11.54
C GLY A 75 4.88 -12.60 -10.92
N PHE A 76 5.74 -11.97 -11.73
CA PHE A 76 6.72 -10.98 -11.27
C PHE A 76 6.36 -9.53 -11.62
N ASP A 77 5.32 -9.31 -12.43
CA ASP A 77 4.87 -7.98 -12.85
C ASP A 77 3.90 -7.34 -11.85
N HIS A 78 4.33 -7.20 -10.60
CA HIS A 78 3.56 -6.53 -9.55
C HIS A 78 4.47 -5.95 -8.46
N GLN A 79 3.88 -5.21 -7.52
CA GLN A 79 4.62 -4.48 -6.48
C GLN A 79 5.06 -5.33 -5.27
N ARG A 80 4.51 -6.53 -5.00
CA ARG A 80 4.93 -7.24 -3.78
C ARG A 80 6.33 -7.82 -3.95
N ILE A 81 7.08 -7.79 -2.86
CA ILE A 81 8.44 -8.31 -2.82
C ILE A 81 8.35 -9.83 -2.63
N ILE A 82 8.96 -10.57 -3.56
CA ILE A 82 8.98 -12.04 -3.58
C ILE A 82 10.28 -12.53 -2.94
N TYR A 83 10.19 -13.59 -2.13
CA TYR A 83 11.33 -14.34 -1.62
C TYR A 83 11.07 -15.85 -1.71
N LEU A 84 12.13 -16.64 -1.57
CA LEU A 84 12.08 -18.10 -1.58
C LEU A 84 12.62 -18.61 -0.24
N ARG A 85 11.90 -19.53 0.41
CA ARG A 85 12.41 -20.31 1.56
C ARG A 85 12.69 -21.76 1.20
N ASN A 86 11.83 -22.33 0.39
CA ASN A 86 11.96 -23.68 -0.16
C ASN A 86 12.05 -23.57 -1.68
N ASP A 87 12.71 -24.55 -2.29
CA ASP A 87 12.75 -24.66 -3.75
C ASP A 87 11.32 -24.72 -4.29
N HIS A 88 11.05 -23.95 -5.35
CA HIS A 88 9.76 -23.85 -6.05
C HIS A 88 8.59 -23.21 -5.29
N GLN A 89 8.81 -22.58 -4.14
CA GLN A 89 7.76 -21.88 -3.40
C GLN A 89 8.00 -20.36 -3.36
N LEU A 90 7.26 -19.61 -4.18
CA LEU A 90 7.26 -18.14 -4.14
C LEU A 90 6.43 -17.65 -2.96
N GLU A 91 7.06 -16.89 -2.07
CA GLU A 91 6.44 -16.26 -0.92
C GLU A 91 6.55 -14.73 -1.02
N TYR A 92 5.69 -14.03 -0.28
CA TYR A 92 5.59 -12.58 -0.34
C TYR A 92 5.71 -11.97 1.05
N PHE A 93 6.36 -10.82 1.14
CA PHE A 93 6.36 -10.05 2.39
C PHE A 93 4.95 -9.50 2.67
N ALA A 94 4.56 -9.48 3.94
CA ALA A 94 3.23 -9.01 4.37
C ALA A 94 3.13 -7.48 4.43
N HIS A 95 4.23 -6.80 4.74
CA HIS A 95 4.28 -5.35 4.98
C HIS A 95 5.44 -4.69 4.23
N SER A 96 5.85 -5.25 3.10
CA SER A 96 6.94 -4.70 2.29
C SER A 96 6.61 -4.82 0.81
N GLU A 97 6.55 -3.67 0.15
CA GLU A 97 6.16 -3.54 -1.24
C GLU A 97 7.12 -2.62 -1.99
N TRP A 98 7.21 -2.81 -3.29
CA TRP A 98 7.90 -1.90 -4.18
C TRP A 98 7.00 -0.69 -4.49
N VAL A 99 7.61 0.47 -4.70
CA VAL A 99 6.90 1.68 -5.14
C VAL A 99 6.32 1.56 -6.56
N ASP A 100 6.87 0.69 -7.40
CA ASP A 100 6.38 0.31 -8.74
C ASP A 100 6.80 -1.14 -9.05
N THR A 101 6.33 -1.73 -10.14
CA THR A 101 6.78 -3.04 -10.63
C THR A 101 8.31 -3.06 -10.81
N PRO A 102 8.99 -4.15 -10.41
CA PRO A 102 10.45 -4.22 -10.43
C PRO A 102 11.02 -4.09 -11.85
N ALA A 103 10.32 -4.59 -12.87
CA ALA A 103 10.74 -4.43 -14.26
C ALA A 103 10.78 -2.96 -14.71
N ARG A 104 9.83 -2.13 -14.26
CA ARG A 104 9.83 -0.70 -14.55
C ARG A 104 10.89 0.05 -13.79
N MET A 105 11.11 -0.29 -12.52
CA MET A 105 12.15 0.32 -11.70
C MET A 105 13.56 0.00 -12.20
N LEU A 106 13.78 -1.15 -12.82
CA LEU A 106 15.05 -1.51 -13.44
C LEU A 106 15.34 -0.71 -14.71
N GLY A 107 14.32 -0.28 -15.46
CA GLY A 107 14.47 0.48 -16.71
C GLY A 107 15.49 1.63 -16.64
N PRO A 108 15.36 2.60 -15.71
CA PRO A 108 16.30 3.71 -15.58
C PRO A 108 17.66 3.33 -14.98
N LEU A 109 17.86 2.08 -14.54
CA LEU A 109 19.11 1.61 -13.91
C LEU A 109 20.01 0.82 -14.86
N LEU A 110 19.57 0.63 -16.12
CA LEU A 110 20.29 -0.07 -17.19
C LEU A 110 20.78 0.93 -18.25
#